data_AF-A0A540K4A7-F1
#
_entry.id   AF-A0A540K4A7-F1
#
_cell.length_a   1.000
_cell.length_b   1.000
_cell.length_c   1.000
_cell.angle_alpha   90.00
_cell.angle_beta   90.00
_cell.angle_gamma   90.00
#
_symmetry.space_group_name_H-M   'P 1'
#
loop_
_entity.id
_entity.type
_entity.pdbx_description
1 polymer ?
#
loop_
_entity_poly.entity_id
_entity_poly.type
_entity_poly.pdbx_seq_one_letter_code
_entity_poly.pdbx_strand_id
1 'polypeptide(L)'
;MEEKLLRDLTREVCSLLAVIASPQLNTGLPSLEHSGHVHRVDVSSLKELDAFASSSMVGFLLNHKGLALPALQICLEAFTWTDGEAMTKVSSFCSSLIGLAVSTNSVELLQFVSKDLFSAIIQGLALESNAFISADLIGHCRDIYIHLCDRDPTPRQILLSLPCIKQHDLLAFEEALTKTSSPKEQKQHMKSLLVLATGNKLKALAVQKSVNVITNVSTRPRSTANTKETRADDGETVGLAAIL
;
A
#
# COMPACT_ATOMS: atom_id res chain seq x y z
N MET A 1 -13.36 13.85 24.03
CA MET A 1 -13.29 15.01 23.11
C MET A 1 -11.89 15.12 22.51
N GLU A 2 -10.85 15.10 23.35
CA GLU A 2 -9.43 15.16 22.94
C GLU A 2 -8.99 14.01 22.01
N GLU A 3 -9.34 12.76 22.33
CA GLU A 3 -8.99 11.60 21.47
C GLU A 3 -9.58 11.73 20.06
N LYS A 4 -10.82 12.22 19.96
CA LYS A 4 -11.47 12.48 18.67
C LYS A 4 -10.73 13.59 17.91
N LEU A 5 -10.43 14.70 18.57
CA LEU A 5 -9.70 15.82 17.95
C LEU A 5 -8.31 15.40 17.47
N LEU A 6 -7.59 14.61 18.26
CA LEU A 6 -6.28 14.10 17.88
C LEU A 6 -6.39 13.17 16.67
N ARG A 7 -7.36 12.25 16.67
CA ARG A 7 -7.62 11.36 15.53
C ARG A 7 -7.98 12.13 14.27
N ASP A 8 -8.87 13.12 14.39
CA ASP A 8 -9.30 13.96 13.26
C ASP A 8 -8.10 14.75 12.71
N LEU A 9 -7.27 15.35 13.57
CA LEU A 9 -6.03 16.03 13.16
C LEU A 9 -5.07 15.07 12.45
N THR A 10 -4.82 13.89 13.02
CA THR A 10 -3.94 12.88 12.41
C THR A 10 -4.44 12.48 11.03
N ARG A 11 -5.76 12.28 10.87
CA ARG A 11 -6.38 11.95 9.58
C ARG A 11 -6.20 13.07 8.56
N GLU A 12 -6.31 14.34 8.95
CA GLU A 12 -6.09 15.47 8.06
C GLU A 12 -4.62 15.61 7.63
N VAL A 13 -3.67 15.38 8.54
CA VAL A 13 -2.25 15.33 8.21
C VAL A 13 -1.96 14.20 7.22
N CYS A 14 -2.54 13.02 7.44
CA CYS A 14 -2.44 11.91 6.50
C CYS A 14 -3.09 12.22 5.15
N SER A 15 -4.23 12.91 5.13
CA SER A 15 -4.89 13.38 3.90
C SER A 15 -3.96 14.32 3.11
N LEU A 16 -3.27 15.23 3.79
CA LEU A 16 -2.30 16.13 3.15
C LEU A 16 -1.16 15.35 2.52
N LEU A 17 -0.58 14.36 3.22
CA LEU A 17 0.46 13.49 2.67
C LEU A 17 -0.06 12.70 1.46
N ALA A 18 -1.31 12.24 1.49
CA ALA A 18 -1.93 11.54 0.37
C ALA A 18 -2.10 12.45 -0.87
N VAL A 19 -2.51 13.70 -0.67
CA VAL A 19 -2.59 14.70 -1.75
C VAL A 19 -1.20 14.98 -2.33
N ILE A 20 -0.20 15.18 -1.47
CA ILE A 20 1.20 15.36 -1.88
C ILE A 20 1.69 14.17 -2.70
N ALA A 21 1.25 12.94 -2.38
CA ALA A 21 1.59 11.71 -3.08
C ALA A 21 0.74 11.43 -4.33
N SER A 22 -0.23 12.28 -4.67
CA SER A 22 -1.12 12.03 -5.80
C SER A 22 -0.35 11.96 -7.13
N PRO A 23 -0.75 11.10 -8.08
CA PRO A 23 -0.06 10.96 -9.37
C PRO A 23 0.08 12.27 -10.14
N GLN A 24 -0.90 13.17 -10.01
CA GLN A 24 -0.93 14.46 -10.69
C GLN A 24 0.19 15.39 -10.21
N LEU A 25 0.61 15.26 -8.94
CA LEU A 25 1.72 16.01 -8.37
C LEU A 25 3.06 15.28 -8.47
N ASN A 26 3.08 14.06 -9.03
CA ASN A 26 4.24 13.17 -9.08
C ASN A 26 4.45 12.51 -10.44
N THR A 27 4.27 13.28 -11.51
CA THR A 27 4.38 12.80 -12.90
C THR A 27 5.76 12.29 -13.27
N GLY A 28 6.81 12.70 -12.53
CA GLY A 28 8.17 12.20 -12.70
C GLY A 28 8.45 10.82 -12.10
N LEU A 29 7.51 10.23 -11.34
CA LEU A 29 7.68 8.92 -10.71
C LEU A 29 7.10 7.78 -11.57
N PRO A 30 7.75 6.61 -11.62
CA PRO A 30 7.20 5.45 -12.32
C PRO A 30 6.03 4.83 -11.55
N SER A 31 5.06 4.29 -12.29
CA SER A 31 4.02 3.42 -11.72
C SER A 31 4.56 2.00 -11.57
N LEU A 32 4.61 1.49 -10.33
CA LEU A 32 5.11 0.14 -10.03
C LEU A 32 4.02 -0.94 -10.11
N GLU A 33 2.75 -0.57 -9.98
CA GLU A 33 1.61 -1.50 -9.86
C GLU A 33 1.48 -2.49 -11.03
N HIS A 34 1.90 -2.06 -12.22
CA HIS A 34 1.84 -2.86 -13.45
C HIS A 34 3.18 -3.49 -13.82
N SER A 35 4.27 -3.13 -13.14
CA SER A 35 5.61 -3.62 -13.44
C SER A 35 5.80 -4.99 -12.79
N GLY A 36 5.60 -6.04 -13.59
CA GLY A 36 5.74 -7.42 -13.15
C GLY A 36 7.07 -8.07 -13.54
N HIS A 37 7.87 -7.41 -14.37
CA HIS A 37 9.20 -7.93 -14.66
C HIS A 37 10.14 -7.63 -13.49
N VAL A 38 10.84 -8.67 -13.04
CA VAL A 38 12.07 -8.55 -12.24
C VAL A 38 13.15 -7.98 -13.17
N HIS A 39 13.01 -6.73 -13.59
CA HIS A 39 14.08 -6.03 -14.28
C HIS A 39 15.06 -5.57 -13.22
N ARG A 40 16.28 -6.11 -13.31
CA ARG A 40 17.42 -5.60 -12.57
C ARG A 40 17.53 -4.12 -12.92
N VAL A 41 17.33 -3.25 -11.92
CA VAL A 41 17.36 -1.79 -12.11
C VAL A 41 18.72 -1.42 -12.69
N ASP A 42 18.73 -0.79 -13.86
CA ASP A 42 19.96 -0.29 -14.46
C ASP A 42 20.45 0.91 -13.63
N VAL A 43 21.47 0.67 -12.82
CA VAL A 43 22.03 1.67 -11.90
C VAL A 43 22.48 2.93 -12.64
N SER A 44 22.87 2.82 -13.91
CA SER A 44 23.30 3.96 -14.72
C SER A 44 22.16 4.92 -15.11
N SER A 45 20.90 4.46 -15.02
CA SER A 45 19.69 5.25 -15.30
C SER A 45 19.15 6.02 -14.08
N LEU A 46 19.71 5.76 -12.89
CA LEU A 46 19.27 6.39 -11.64
C LEU A 46 19.65 7.88 -11.61
N LYS A 47 18.71 8.71 -11.15
CA LYS A 47 18.91 10.16 -11.05
C LYS A 47 19.23 10.57 -9.62
N GLU A 48 19.89 11.71 -9.46
CA GLU A 48 19.98 12.37 -8.16
C GLU A 48 18.59 12.78 -7.65
N LEU A 49 18.44 12.91 -6.33
CA LEU A 49 17.15 13.19 -5.70
C LEU A 49 16.61 14.58 -6.09
N ASP A 50 17.49 15.54 -6.30
CA ASP A 50 17.20 16.92 -6.72
C ASP A 50 16.54 16.99 -8.12
N ALA A 51 16.89 16.06 -9.01
CA ALA A 51 16.32 15.95 -10.35
C ALA A 51 14.80 15.68 -10.34
N PHE A 52 14.26 15.19 -9.22
CA PHE A 52 12.82 14.96 -9.06
C PHE A 52 12.09 16.17 -8.46
N ALA A 53 12.78 17.19 -7.94
CA ALA A 53 12.15 18.31 -7.24
C ALA A 53 11.16 19.11 -8.11
N SER A 54 11.36 19.16 -9.42
CA SER A 54 10.48 19.88 -10.35
C SER A 54 9.32 19.04 -10.90
N SER A 55 9.37 17.71 -10.76
CA SER A 55 8.41 16.77 -11.37
C SER A 55 7.71 15.86 -10.36
N SER A 56 8.09 15.94 -9.09
CA SER A 56 7.50 15.19 -7.98
C SER A 56 7.45 16.05 -6.73
N MET A 57 6.24 16.27 -6.21
CA MET A 57 6.05 16.96 -4.93
C MET A 57 6.66 16.17 -3.78
N VAL A 58 6.64 14.83 -3.83
CA VAL A 58 7.35 13.98 -2.87
C VAL A 58 8.87 14.18 -2.99
N GLY A 59 9.40 14.19 -4.22
CA GLY A 59 10.81 14.51 -4.47
C GLY A 59 11.19 15.91 -3.96
N PHE A 60 10.37 16.92 -4.22
CA PHE A 60 10.55 18.28 -3.69
C PHE A 60 10.59 18.29 -2.16
N LEU A 61 9.61 17.63 -1.52
CA LEU A 61 9.53 17.54 -0.06
C LEU A 61 10.80 16.91 0.52
N LEU A 62 11.26 15.81 -0.06
CA LEU A 62 12.45 15.09 0.45
C LEU A 62 13.76 15.85 0.24
N ASN A 63 13.85 16.75 -0.74
CA ASN A 63 15.02 17.63 -0.91
C ASN A 63 15.13 18.69 0.21
N HIS A 64 14.08 18.92 0.99
CA HIS A 64 14.08 19.87 2.09
C HIS A 64 14.08 19.14 3.42
N LYS A 65 15.26 18.96 4.03
CA LYS A 65 15.45 18.16 5.26
C LYS A 65 14.47 18.51 6.40
N GLY A 66 14.15 19.79 6.58
CA GLY A 66 13.21 20.26 7.60
C GLY A 66 11.76 19.79 7.38
N LEU A 67 11.38 19.46 6.14
CA LEU A 67 10.07 18.91 5.79
C LEU A 67 10.13 17.38 5.66
N ALA A 68 11.25 16.84 5.15
CA ALA A 68 11.45 15.42 4.95
C ALA A 68 11.38 14.63 6.25
N LEU A 69 12.12 15.04 7.28
CA LEU A 69 12.22 14.26 8.52
C LEU A 69 10.85 14.06 9.21
N PRO A 70 10.03 15.11 9.43
CA PRO A 70 8.70 14.90 10.02
C PRO A 70 7.78 14.06 9.15
N ALA A 71 7.79 14.24 7.83
CA ALA A 71 6.93 13.47 6.92
C ALA A 71 7.29 11.98 6.92
N LEU A 72 8.58 11.65 6.91
CA LEU A 72 9.07 10.27 7.00
C LEU A 72 8.75 9.67 8.38
N GLN A 73 8.89 10.43 9.47
CA GLN A 73 8.54 9.95 10.81
C GLN A 73 7.03 9.66 10.94
N ILE A 74 6.17 10.57 10.46
CA ILE A 74 4.71 10.35 10.42
C ILE A 74 4.37 9.10 9.62
N CYS A 75 5.05 8.90 8.48
CA CYS A 75 4.86 7.71 7.64
C CYS A 75 5.18 6.41 8.40
N LEU A 76 6.28 6.37 9.17
CA LEU A 76 6.63 5.21 10.00
C LEU A 76 5.67 5.02 11.17
N GLU A 77 5.34 6.09 11.89
CA GLU A 77 4.47 6.02 13.07
C GLU A 77 3.04 5.60 12.71
N ALA A 78 2.57 5.93 11.51
CA ALA A 78 1.25 5.53 11.02
C ALA A 78 1.01 4.01 11.08
N PHE A 79 2.06 3.19 10.91
CA PHE A 79 1.97 1.74 11.01
C PHE A 79 1.73 1.22 12.43
N THR A 80 1.86 2.09 13.45
CA THR A 80 1.59 1.78 14.86
C THR A 80 0.21 2.20 15.31
N TRP A 81 -0.48 3.03 14.53
CA TRP A 81 -1.80 3.55 14.89
C TRP A 81 -2.89 2.54 14.59
N THR A 82 -3.90 2.46 15.46
CA THR A 82 -5.08 1.60 15.28
C THR A 82 -6.15 2.26 14.40
N ASP A 83 -5.79 3.28 13.62
CA ASP A 83 -6.67 4.02 12.72
C ASP A 83 -6.42 3.65 11.26
N GLY A 84 -7.20 2.68 10.75
CA GLY A 84 -7.07 2.21 9.37
C GLY A 84 -7.37 3.28 8.30
N GLU A 85 -8.11 4.34 8.64
CA GLU A 85 -8.38 5.43 7.70
C GLU A 85 -7.13 6.31 7.49
N ALA A 86 -6.46 6.65 8.58
CA ALA A 86 -5.19 7.37 8.53
C ALA A 86 -4.14 6.55 7.75
N MET A 87 -4.06 5.24 8.01
CA MET A 87 -3.14 4.34 7.31
C MET A 87 -3.46 4.25 5.80
N THR A 88 -4.73 4.18 5.43
CA THR A 88 -5.14 4.16 4.00
C THR A 88 -4.62 5.39 3.26
N LYS A 89 -4.68 6.57 3.87
CA LYS A 89 -4.16 7.81 3.30
C LYS A 89 -2.63 7.78 3.17
N VAL A 90 -1.93 7.37 4.23
CA VAL A 90 -0.45 7.27 4.24
C VAL A 90 0.08 6.23 3.25
N SER A 91 -0.68 5.16 2.98
CA SER A 91 -0.32 4.12 2.00
C SER A 91 0.11 4.67 0.65
N SER A 92 -0.59 5.69 0.13
CA SER A 92 -0.25 6.35 -1.13
C SER A 92 1.10 7.09 -1.09
N PHE A 93 1.43 7.70 0.04
CA PHE A 93 2.73 8.33 0.27
C PHE A 93 3.84 7.28 0.33
N CYS A 94 3.62 6.13 0.97
CA CYS A 94 4.54 4.99 0.94
C CYS A 94 4.82 4.53 -0.50
N SER A 95 3.78 4.37 -1.33
CA SER A 95 3.95 4.01 -2.75
C SER A 95 4.88 4.99 -3.48
N SER A 96 4.70 6.29 -3.25
CA SER A 96 5.52 7.33 -3.89
C SER A 96 6.97 7.32 -3.38
N LEU A 97 7.19 7.09 -2.08
CA LEU A 97 8.53 6.93 -1.52
C LEU A 97 9.26 5.73 -2.13
N ILE A 98 8.56 4.59 -2.31
CA ILE A 98 9.11 3.39 -2.94
C ILE A 98 9.46 3.68 -4.40
N GLY A 99 8.53 4.26 -5.18
CA GLY A 99 8.77 4.64 -6.58
C GLY A 99 9.94 5.60 -6.76
N LEU A 100 10.09 6.56 -5.84
CA LEU A 100 11.21 7.48 -5.82
C LEU A 100 12.52 6.76 -5.47
N ALA A 101 12.54 5.90 -4.44
CA ALA A 101 13.71 5.09 -4.07
C ALA A 101 14.18 4.18 -5.21
N VAL A 102 13.25 3.62 -5.99
CA VAL A 102 13.54 2.84 -7.20
C VAL A 102 14.24 3.67 -8.26
N SER A 103 13.90 4.96 -8.37
CA SER A 103 14.31 5.83 -9.47
C SER A 103 15.54 6.71 -9.16
N THR A 104 15.93 6.81 -7.88
CA THR A 104 17.05 7.65 -7.44
C THR A 104 18.27 6.84 -6.99
N ASN A 105 19.45 7.47 -7.07
CA ASN A 105 20.70 6.99 -6.48
C ASN A 105 20.89 7.40 -5.00
N SER A 106 19.92 8.08 -4.38
CA SER A 106 19.98 8.47 -2.97
C SER A 106 20.07 7.26 -2.04
N VAL A 107 21.24 7.11 -1.39
CA VAL A 107 21.51 6.03 -0.43
C VAL A 107 20.68 6.19 0.84
N GLU A 108 20.47 7.42 1.31
CA GLU A 108 19.65 7.70 2.50
C GLU A 108 18.21 7.24 2.29
N LEU A 109 17.61 7.56 1.12
CA LEU A 109 16.25 7.14 0.80
C LEU A 109 16.17 5.63 0.56
N LEU A 110 17.17 5.05 -0.12
CA LEU A 110 17.25 3.59 -0.31
C LEU A 110 17.24 2.88 1.04
N GLN A 111 18.11 3.29 1.97
CA GLN A 111 18.19 2.70 3.31
C GLN A 111 16.89 2.88 4.09
N PHE A 112 16.30 4.08 4.09
CA PHE A 112 15.01 4.33 4.73
C PHE A 112 13.92 3.38 4.21
N VAL A 113 13.80 3.22 2.88
CA VAL A 113 12.76 2.38 2.28
C VAL A 113 13.04 0.89 2.51
N SER A 114 14.26 0.45 2.24
CA SER A 114 14.67 -0.96 2.34
C SER A 114 14.73 -1.49 3.77
N LYS A 115 14.92 -0.60 4.76
CA LYS A 115 15.03 -0.96 6.16
C LYS A 115 13.81 -0.55 6.97
N ASP A 116 13.64 0.76 7.17
CA ASP A 116 12.73 1.31 8.17
C ASP A 116 11.28 1.17 7.70
N LEU A 117 10.99 1.61 6.47
CA LEU A 117 9.65 1.49 5.88
C LEU A 117 9.27 0.02 5.67
N PHE A 118 10.17 -0.81 5.14
CA PHE A 118 9.90 -2.23 4.94
C PHE A 118 9.55 -2.95 6.25
N SER A 119 10.33 -2.71 7.31
CA SER A 119 10.06 -3.25 8.64
C SER A 119 8.72 -2.73 9.19
N ALA A 120 8.45 -1.42 9.05
CA ALA A 120 7.22 -0.81 9.52
C ALA A 120 5.97 -1.38 8.82
N ILE A 121 6.03 -1.61 7.49
CA ILE A 121 4.93 -2.23 6.74
C ILE A 121 4.63 -3.64 7.27
N ILE A 122 5.67 -4.48 7.45
CA ILE A 122 5.49 -5.84 7.98
C ILE A 122 4.92 -5.81 9.40
N GLN A 123 5.39 -4.90 10.25
CA GLN A 123 4.87 -4.73 11.61
C GLN A 123 3.41 -4.22 11.60
N GLY A 124 3.08 -3.29 10.71
CA GLY A 124 1.73 -2.75 10.56
C GLY A 124 0.70 -3.80 10.12
N LEU A 125 1.13 -4.85 9.41
CA LEU A 125 0.28 -6.01 9.09
C LEU A 125 -0.12 -6.84 10.33
N ALA A 126 0.53 -6.62 11.48
CA ALA A 126 0.10 -7.21 12.76
C ALA A 126 -1.12 -6.50 13.39
N LEU A 127 -1.48 -5.30 12.92
CA LEU A 127 -2.65 -4.55 13.38
C LEU A 127 -3.90 -4.94 12.58
N GLU A 128 -4.97 -5.29 13.29
CA GLU A 128 -6.24 -5.70 12.67
C GLU A 128 -6.94 -4.55 11.93
N SER A 129 -6.76 -3.31 12.39
CA SER A 129 -7.27 -2.09 11.74
C SER A 129 -6.77 -1.93 10.29
N ASN A 130 -5.66 -2.58 9.94
CA ASN A 130 -5.06 -2.52 8.61
C ASN A 130 -5.58 -3.64 7.68
N ALA A 131 -6.56 -4.45 8.09
CA ALA A 131 -7.13 -5.51 7.25
C ALA A 131 -7.65 -5.00 5.90
N PHE A 132 -8.30 -3.83 5.88
CA PHE A 132 -8.84 -3.20 4.67
C PHE A 132 -7.76 -2.78 3.66
N ILE A 133 -6.60 -2.34 4.15
CA ILE A 133 -5.48 -1.86 3.32
C ILE A 133 -4.39 -2.92 3.12
N SER A 134 -4.54 -4.10 3.71
CA SER A 134 -3.52 -5.15 3.71
C SER A 134 -3.07 -5.59 2.31
N ALA A 135 -3.96 -5.52 1.31
CA ALA A 135 -3.63 -5.83 -0.08
C ALA A 135 -2.62 -4.86 -0.69
N ASP A 136 -2.63 -3.60 -0.26
CA ASP A 136 -1.69 -2.56 -0.73
C ASP A 136 -0.38 -2.67 0.04
N LEU A 137 -0.45 -2.93 1.35
CA LEU A 137 0.75 -3.15 2.19
C LEU A 137 1.58 -4.36 1.71
N ILE A 138 0.92 -5.46 1.32
CA ILE A 138 1.63 -6.58 0.68
C ILE A 138 2.23 -6.15 -0.67
N GLY A 139 1.52 -5.31 -1.43
CA GLY A 139 2.03 -4.72 -2.67
C GLY A 139 3.32 -3.94 -2.43
N HIS A 140 3.35 -3.08 -1.41
CA HIS A 140 4.55 -2.34 -1.02
C HIS A 140 5.70 -3.26 -0.61
N CYS A 141 5.44 -4.30 0.19
CA CYS A 141 6.46 -5.29 0.52
C CYS A 141 7.05 -5.93 -0.74
N ARG A 142 6.19 -6.31 -1.69
CA ARG A 142 6.59 -6.89 -2.97
C ARG A 142 7.42 -5.91 -3.79
N ASP A 143 7.01 -4.65 -3.89
CA ASP A 143 7.72 -3.63 -4.68
C ASP A 143 9.09 -3.34 -4.08
N ILE A 144 9.18 -3.19 -2.76
CA ILE A 144 10.46 -3.02 -2.05
C ILE A 144 11.37 -4.22 -2.33
N TYR A 145 10.85 -5.44 -2.18
CA TYR A 145 11.68 -6.62 -2.37
C TYR A 145 12.17 -6.73 -3.81
N ILE A 146 11.27 -6.75 -4.79
CA ILE A 146 11.62 -6.97 -6.20
C ILE A 146 12.57 -5.89 -6.72
N HIS A 147 12.31 -4.62 -6.39
CA HIS A 147 13.05 -3.53 -7.03
C HIS A 147 14.30 -3.09 -6.25
N LEU A 148 14.38 -3.35 -4.94
CA LEU A 148 15.45 -2.81 -4.11
C LEU A 148 16.37 -3.89 -3.51
N CYS A 149 15.97 -5.16 -3.43
CA CYS A 149 16.80 -6.17 -2.76
C CYS A 149 18.18 -6.38 -3.43
N ASP A 150 18.29 -6.19 -4.74
CA ASP A 150 19.58 -6.31 -5.44
C ASP A 150 20.49 -5.10 -5.23
N ARG A 151 19.92 -3.97 -4.82
CA ARG A 151 20.65 -2.72 -4.51
C ARG A 151 20.99 -2.63 -3.03
N ASP A 152 20.21 -3.28 -2.18
CA ASP A 152 20.35 -3.27 -0.73
C ASP A 152 20.02 -4.67 -0.17
N PRO A 153 20.93 -5.33 0.55
CA PRO A 153 20.68 -6.66 1.12
C PRO A 153 19.67 -6.64 2.29
N THR A 154 19.34 -5.47 2.83
CA THR A 154 18.53 -5.32 4.05
C THR A 154 17.13 -5.94 3.95
N PRO A 155 16.38 -5.86 2.84
CA PRO A 155 15.09 -6.54 2.72
C PRO A 155 15.20 -8.06 2.90
N ARG A 156 16.27 -8.69 2.38
CA ARG A 156 16.52 -10.12 2.59
C ARG A 156 16.81 -10.42 4.06
N GLN A 157 17.63 -9.60 4.70
CA GLN A 157 17.97 -9.76 6.13
C GLN A 157 16.73 -9.59 7.02
N ILE A 158 15.87 -8.61 6.74
CA ILE A 158 14.61 -8.41 7.46
C ILE A 158 13.72 -9.63 7.31
N LEU A 159 13.52 -10.13 6.09
CA LEU A 159 12.72 -11.33 5.89
C LEU A 159 13.30 -12.52 6.65
N LEU A 160 14.61 -12.76 6.58
CA LEU A 160 15.28 -13.86 7.32
C LEU A 160 15.25 -13.70 8.85
N SER A 161 15.05 -12.49 9.35
CA SER A 161 14.90 -12.24 10.79
C SER A 161 13.51 -12.60 11.34
N LEU A 162 12.54 -12.87 10.46
CA LEU A 162 11.19 -13.26 10.86
C LEU A 162 11.19 -14.64 11.54
N PRO A 163 10.33 -14.86 12.53
CA PRO A 163 10.50 -15.93 13.52
C PRO A 163 10.36 -17.36 12.98
N CYS A 164 9.69 -17.56 11.85
CA CYS A 164 9.33 -18.88 11.34
C CYS A 164 9.94 -19.21 9.97
N ILE A 165 10.76 -18.32 9.40
CA ILE A 165 11.40 -18.52 8.10
C ILE A 165 12.74 -19.24 8.24
N LYS A 166 13.16 -19.93 7.20
CA LYS A 166 14.53 -20.43 7.02
C LYS A 166 15.07 -19.97 5.67
N GLN A 167 16.39 -20.10 5.49
CA GLN A 167 17.07 -19.74 4.23
C GLN A 167 16.45 -20.39 3.00
N HIS A 168 16.10 -21.68 3.07
CA HIS A 168 15.51 -22.41 1.95
C HIS A 168 14.11 -21.90 1.56
N ASP A 169 13.33 -21.37 2.51
CA ASP A 169 12.02 -20.78 2.23
C ASP A 169 12.18 -19.50 1.41
N LEU A 170 13.16 -18.66 1.77
CA LEU A 170 13.47 -17.45 1.02
C LEU A 170 13.98 -17.77 -0.39
N LEU A 171 14.85 -18.77 -0.53
CA LEU A 171 15.35 -19.21 -1.84
C LEU A 171 14.21 -19.74 -2.74
N ALA A 172 13.28 -20.52 -2.19
CA ALA A 172 12.12 -21.00 -2.94
C ALA A 172 11.21 -19.85 -3.39
N PHE A 173 11.04 -18.83 -2.54
CA PHE A 173 10.32 -17.61 -2.90
C PHE A 173 11.01 -16.84 -4.04
N GLU A 174 12.33 -16.65 -3.96
CA GLU A 174 13.11 -16.00 -5.03
C GLU A 174 13.02 -16.77 -6.34
N GLU A 175 13.14 -18.10 -6.30
CA GLU A 175 12.98 -18.96 -7.47
C GLU A 175 11.58 -18.79 -8.09
N ALA A 176 10.53 -18.74 -7.27
CA ALA A 176 9.17 -18.47 -7.76
C ALA A 176 9.06 -17.09 -8.42
N LEU A 177 9.65 -16.04 -7.83
CA LEU A 177 9.65 -14.71 -8.42
C LEU A 177 10.34 -14.66 -9.80
N THR A 178 11.42 -15.41 -10.01
CA THR A 178 12.09 -15.45 -11.33
C THR A 178 11.22 -16.05 -12.44
N LYS A 179 10.26 -16.91 -12.08
CA LYS A 179 9.36 -17.61 -13.02
C LYS A 179 8.03 -16.89 -13.22
N THR A 180 7.77 -15.85 -12.43
CA THR A 180 6.47 -15.19 -12.37
C THR A 180 6.62 -13.73 -12.81
N SER A 181 6.03 -13.35 -13.94
CA SER A 181 5.97 -11.96 -14.40
C SER A 181 4.68 -11.24 -14.02
N SER A 182 3.71 -11.92 -13.42
CA SER A 182 2.42 -11.33 -13.05
C SER A 182 2.53 -10.58 -11.72
N PRO A 183 2.26 -9.26 -11.66
CA PRO A 183 2.26 -8.50 -10.41
C PRO A 183 1.36 -9.09 -9.34
N LYS A 184 0.20 -9.60 -9.76
CA LYS A 184 -0.79 -10.21 -8.87
C LYS A 184 -0.26 -11.50 -8.24
N GLU A 185 0.41 -12.35 -9.02
CA GLU A 185 0.98 -13.60 -8.53
C GLU A 185 2.20 -13.35 -7.64
N GLN A 186 3.06 -12.38 -7.99
CA GLN A 186 4.17 -11.95 -7.14
C GLN A 186 3.68 -11.42 -5.80
N LYS A 187 2.60 -10.63 -5.79
CA LYS A 187 1.94 -10.19 -4.56
C LYS A 187 1.42 -11.37 -3.74
N GLN A 188 0.87 -12.38 -4.39
CA GLN A 188 0.43 -13.62 -3.73
C GLN A 188 1.61 -14.41 -3.15
N HIS A 189 2.74 -14.52 -3.87
CA HIS A 189 3.95 -15.13 -3.33
C HIS A 189 4.47 -14.38 -2.10
N MET A 190 4.49 -13.04 -2.14
CA MET A 190 4.89 -12.22 -1.00
C MET A 190 3.96 -12.45 0.20
N LYS A 191 2.64 -12.47 -0.03
CA LYS A 191 1.65 -12.79 1.01
C LYS A 191 1.92 -14.17 1.63
N SER A 192 2.11 -15.20 0.80
CA SER A 192 2.37 -16.56 1.27
C SER A 192 3.66 -16.65 2.08
N LEU A 193 4.74 -16.00 1.62
CA LEU A 193 6.00 -15.94 2.36
C LEU A 193 5.82 -15.26 3.72
N LEU A 194 5.16 -14.10 3.76
CA LEU A 194 4.95 -13.36 5.01
C LEU A 194 4.14 -14.17 6.03
N VAL A 195 3.09 -14.87 5.59
CA VAL A 195 2.30 -15.77 6.45
C VAL A 195 3.16 -16.93 6.95
N LEU A 196 3.96 -17.56 6.09
CA LEU A 196 4.88 -18.63 6.50
C LEU A 196 5.93 -18.13 7.50
N ALA A 197 6.56 -17.01 7.21
CA ALA A 197 7.66 -16.42 7.98
C ALA A 197 7.24 -15.89 9.35
N THR A 198 5.97 -15.55 9.53
CA THR A 198 5.44 -14.95 10.78
C THR A 198 4.41 -15.81 11.49
N GLY A 199 3.96 -16.91 10.88
CA GLY A 199 2.87 -17.75 11.38
C GLY A 199 1.54 -17.00 11.38
N ASN A 200 0.93 -16.86 12.55
CA ASN A 200 -0.38 -16.22 12.75
C ASN A 200 -0.29 -14.77 13.28
N LYS A 201 0.90 -14.16 13.26
CA LYS A 201 1.12 -12.83 13.86
C LYS A 201 0.56 -11.67 13.04
N LEU A 202 0.42 -11.82 11.71
CA LEU A 202 -0.08 -10.78 10.81
C LEU A 202 -1.61 -10.77 10.76
N LYS A 203 -2.23 -10.21 11.81
CA LYS A 203 -3.69 -10.21 12.01
C LYS A 203 -4.47 -9.59 10.84
N ALA A 204 -3.91 -8.56 10.18
CA ALA A 204 -4.52 -7.94 9.01
C ALA A 204 -4.80 -8.94 7.86
N LEU A 205 -4.00 -10.03 7.79
CA LEU A 205 -4.11 -11.05 6.74
C LEU A 205 -5.12 -12.15 7.05
N ALA A 206 -5.48 -12.32 8.33
CA ALA A 206 -6.42 -13.36 8.78
C ALA A 206 -7.88 -13.00 8.46
N VAL A 207 -8.22 -11.71 8.52
CA VAL A 207 -9.60 -11.19 8.38
C VAL A 207 -10.16 -11.36 6.95
N GLN A 208 -9.31 -11.45 5.93
CA GLN A 208 -9.77 -11.57 4.54
C GLN A 208 -10.43 -12.92 4.19
N LYS A 209 -10.35 -13.94 5.06
CA LYS A 209 -11.06 -15.22 4.82
C LYS A 209 -12.57 -15.13 5.10
N SER A 210 -13.06 -14.11 5.80
CA SER A 210 -14.46 -14.03 6.26
C SER A 210 -15.34 -13.01 5.53
N VAL A 211 -14.81 -12.23 4.58
CA VAL A 211 -15.56 -11.12 3.95
C VAL A 211 -15.63 -11.30 2.43
N ASN A 212 -16.33 -12.34 1.99
CA ASN A 212 -17.01 -12.33 0.68
C ASN A 212 -18.40 -11.69 0.85
N VAL A 213 -18.45 -10.47 1.39
CA VAL A 213 -19.71 -9.72 1.46
C VAL A 213 -19.90 -9.04 0.12
N ILE A 214 -20.79 -9.60 -0.71
CA ILE A 214 -21.27 -8.99 -1.93
C ILE A 214 -22.02 -7.70 -1.55
N THR A 215 -21.41 -6.53 -1.73
CA THR A 215 -22.01 -5.22 -1.41
C THR A 215 -23.07 -4.74 -2.41
N ASN A 216 -23.60 -5.62 -3.26
CA ASN A 216 -24.61 -5.28 -4.28
C ASN A 216 -26.05 -5.63 -3.86
N VAL A 217 -26.40 -5.50 -2.59
CA VAL A 217 -27.81 -5.57 -2.16
C VAL A 217 -28.19 -4.23 -1.55
N SER A 218 -28.85 -3.39 -2.35
CA SER A 218 -29.53 -2.20 -1.86
C SER A 218 -30.62 -2.63 -0.87
N THR A 219 -30.38 -2.40 0.42
CA THR A 219 -31.37 -2.63 1.48
C THR A 219 -32.46 -1.58 1.36
N ARG A 220 -33.50 -1.89 0.58
CA ARG A 220 -34.74 -1.11 0.51
C ARG A 220 -35.38 -1.07 1.91
N PRO A 221 -35.56 0.10 2.55
CA PRO A 221 -36.15 0.15 3.89
C PRO A 221 -37.63 -0.25 3.82
N ARG A 222 -38.03 -1.23 4.64
CA ARG A 222 -39.43 -1.58 4.88
C ARG A 222 -40.07 -0.48 5.73
N SER A 223 -40.80 0.43 5.11
CA SER A 223 -41.73 1.31 5.83
C SER A 223 -43.03 0.55 6.10
N THR A 224 -43.35 0.34 7.37
CA THR A 224 -44.70 -0.04 7.82
C THR A 224 -45.57 1.22 7.89
N ALA A 225 -46.55 1.34 6.99
CA ALA A 225 -47.71 2.22 7.18
C ALA A 225 -48.93 1.67 6.41
N ASN A 226 -50.06 1.59 7.10
CA ASN A 226 -51.32 0.99 6.71
C ASN A 226 -52.11 1.83 5.67
N THR A 227 -52.85 1.11 4.79
CA THR A 227 -54.14 1.43 4.12
C THR A 227 -54.28 2.68 3.22
N LYS A 228 -54.51 2.49 1.91
CA LYS A 228 -55.84 2.34 1.25
C LYS A 228 -55.68 2.12 -0.27
N GLU A 229 -56.53 1.26 -0.84
CA GLU A 229 -56.69 1.00 -2.27
C GLU A 229 -57.09 2.25 -3.06
N THR A 230 -56.65 2.39 -4.32
CA THR A 230 -57.49 2.61 -5.54
C THR A 230 -56.62 2.39 -6.81
N ARG A 231 -57.25 1.89 -7.87
CA ARG A 231 -56.77 1.20 -9.09
C ARG A 231 -56.06 2.05 -10.18
N ALA A 232 -55.43 1.29 -11.10
CA ALA A 232 -55.05 1.55 -12.52
C ALA A 232 -53.77 2.41 -12.71
N ASP A 233 -52.85 2.16 -13.64
CA ASP A 233 -52.82 1.41 -14.90
C ASP A 233 -51.34 1.12 -15.28
N ASP A 234 -51.13 0.24 -16.25
CA ASP A 234 -49.87 -0.35 -16.74
C ASP A 234 -48.78 0.64 -17.20
N GLY A 235 -47.51 0.21 -17.11
CA GLY A 235 -46.37 0.91 -17.74
C GLY A 235 -45.02 0.28 -17.43
N GLU A 236 -44.45 -0.36 -18.43
CA GLU A 236 -43.34 -1.32 -18.42
C GLU A 236 -41.97 -0.83 -17.90
N THR A 237 -41.25 -1.78 -17.33
CA THR A 237 -39.81 -1.77 -17.04
C THR A 237 -38.95 -2.02 -18.28
N VAL A 238 -37.67 -1.63 -18.18
CA VAL A 238 -36.48 -2.03 -18.98
C VAL A 238 -36.15 -1.08 -20.15
N GLY A 239 -34.93 -0.57 -20.37
CA GLY A 239 -33.64 -0.73 -19.69
C GLY A 239 -32.59 0.21 -20.34
N LEU A 240 -31.58 0.65 -19.58
CA LEU A 240 -30.50 1.53 -20.03
C LEU A 240 -29.49 0.81 -20.95
N ALA A 241 -29.92 0.42 -22.15
CA ALA A 241 -29.05 -0.03 -23.24
C ALA A 241 -29.01 1.01 -24.38
N ALA A 242 -28.87 2.30 -24.03
CA ALA A 242 -28.82 3.39 -25.01
C ALA A 242 -27.88 4.52 -24.56
N ILE A 243 -26.61 4.18 -24.31
CA ILE A 243 -25.52 5.15 -24.42
C ILE A 243 -24.43 4.51 -25.28
N LEU A 244 -24.54 4.73 -26.59
CA LEU A 244 -23.45 4.88 -27.56
C LEU A 244 -23.90 5.93 -28.57
#